data_AF-A0A958V0N1-F1
#
_entry.id   AF-A0A958V0N1-F1
#
_cell.length_a   1.000
_cell.length_b   1.000
_cell.length_c   1.000
_cell.angle_alpha   90.00
_cell.angle_beta   90.00
_cell.angle_gamma   90.00
#
_symmetry.space_group_name_H-M   'P 1'
#
loop_
_entity.id
_entity.type
_entity.pdbx_description
1 polymer ?
#
loop_
_entity_poly.entity_id
_entity_poly.type
_entity_poly.pdbx_seq_one_letter_code
_entity_poly.pdbx_strand_id
1 'polypeptide(L)' 'MIELRKHYRNSKRKAIALMKKGQLNAYFDALVEMNHYKRLMHETANS' A
#
# COMPACT_ATOMS: atom_id res chain seq x y z
N MET A 1 -2.21 2.83 -14.47
CA MET A 1 -1.07 3.53 -13.82
C MET A 1 -1.45 4.59 -12.78
N ILE A 2 -2.29 5.59 -13.09
CA ILE A 2 -2.65 6.66 -12.13
C ILE A 2 -3.41 6.09 -10.92
N GLU A 3 -4.33 5.16 -11.17
CA GLU A 3 -5.15 4.52 -10.15
C GLU A 3 -4.33 3.62 -9.21
N LEU A 4 -3.45 2.77 -9.74
CA LEU A 4 -2.51 1.97 -8.94
C LEU A 4 -1.64 2.85 -8.02
N ARG A 5 -1.14 3.99 -8.53
CA ARG A 5 -0.41 4.98 -7.72
C ARG A 5 -1.28 5.64 -6.64
N LYS A 6 -2.58 5.78 -6.87
CA LYS A 6 -3.53 6.30 -5.86
C LYS A 6 -3.74 5.26 -4.76
N HIS A 7 -4.00 4.01 -5.11
CA HIS A 7 -4.17 2.92 -4.15
C HIS A 7 -2.94 2.71 -3.29
N TYR A 8 -1.74 2.63 -3.90
CA TYR A 8 -0.48 2.54 -3.16
C TYR A 8 -0.29 3.68 -2.15
N ARG A 9 -0.58 4.93 -2.56
CA ARG A 9 -0.47 6.10 -1.66
C ARG A 9 -1.49 6.06 -0.52
N ASN A 10 -2.70 5.58 -0.78
CA ASN A 10 -3.73 5.45 0.23
C ASN A 10 -3.37 4.38 1.27
N SER A 11 -2.95 3.19 0.83
CA SER A 11 -2.49 2.12 1.73
C SER A 11 -1.26 2.57 2.54
N LYS A 12 -0.35 3.36 1.95
CA LYS A 12 0.76 3.98 2.69
C LYS A 12 0.32 4.92 3.80
N ARG A 13 -0.63 5.82 3.51
CA ARG A 13 -1.18 6.72 4.53
C ARG A 13 -1.88 5.93 5.65
N LYS A 14 -2.62 4.88 5.29
CA LYS A 14 -3.30 3.99 6.23
C LYS A 14 -2.30 3.25 7.12
N ALA A 15 -1.26 2.65 6.55
CA ALA A 15 -0.20 1.97 7.30
C ALA A 15 0.47 2.92 8.32
N ILE A 16 0.84 4.14 7.92
CA ILE A 16 1.44 5.14 8.82
C ILE A 16 0.49 5.50 9.97
N ALA A 17 -0.80 5.69 9.68
CA ALA A 17 -1.79 6.01 10.72
C ALA A 17 -1.97 4.86 11.72
N LEU A 18 -1.98 3.62 11.25
CA LEU A 18 -2.14 2.43 12.08
C LEU A 18 -0.89 2.16 12.93
N MET A 19 0.30 2.34 12.36
CA MET A 19 1.58 2.28 13.08
C MET A 19 1.60 3.30 14.24
N LYS A 20 1.20 4.55 13.98
CA LYS A 20 1.12 5.59 15.02
C LYS A 20 0.13 5.26 16.14
N LYS A 21 -0.92 4.48 15.84
CA LYS A 21 -1.92 4.02 16.81
C LYS A 21 -1.52 2.72 17.53
N GLY A 22 -0.39 2.10 17.18
CA GLY A 22 0.01 0.79 17.71
C GLY A 22 -0.86 -0.38 17.25
N GLN A 23 -1.66 -0.20 16.19
CA GLN A 23 -2.57 -1.22 15.66
C GLN A 23 -1.80 -2.18 14.72
N LEU A 24 -0.98 -3.06 15.29
CA LEU A 24 0.00 -3.87 14.55
C LEU A 24 -0.60 -4.77 13.46
N ASN A 25 -1.70 -5.48 13.75
CA ASN A 25 -2.34 -6.36 12.76
C ASN A 25 -2.86 -5.57 11.56
N ALA A 26 -3.62 -4.50 11.81
CA ALA A 26 -4.14 -3.65 10.76
C ALA A 26 -3.01 -2.92 9.99
N TYR A 27 -1.94 -2.52 10.68
CA TYR A 27 -0.75 -1.96 10.05
C TYR A 27 -0.12 -2.97 9.09
N PHE A 28 0.04 -4.22 9.51
CA PHE A 28 0.55 -5.29 8.67
C PHE A 28 -0.32 -5.52 7.44
N ASP A 29 -1.65 -5.57 7.60
CA ASP A 29 -2.58 -5.71 6.47
C ASP A 29 -2.42 -4.55 5.46
N ALA A 30 -2.26 -3.32 5.95
CA ALA A 30 -2.04 -2.16 5.09
C ALA A 30 -0.68 -2.21 4.35
N LEU A 31 0.35 -2.82 4.95
CA LEU A 31 1.64 -3.06 4.28
C LEU A 31 1.52 -4.13 3.18
N VAL A 32 0.78 -5.21 3.43
CA VAL A 32 0.52 -6.25 2.42
C VAL A 32 -0.20 -5.63 1.22
N GLU A 33 -1.21 -4.80 1.47
CA GLU A 33 -1.94 -4.08 0.43
C GLU A 33 -1.03 -3.12 -0.35
N MET A 34 -0.15 -2.36 0.33
CA MET A 34 0.85 -1.53 -0.33
C MET A 34 1.76 -2.36 -1.26
N ASN A 35 2.25 -3.51 -0.77
CA ASN A 35 3.15 -4.35 -1.53
C ASN A 35 2.48 -4.91 -2.79
N HIS A 36 1.20 -5.30 -2.68
CA HIS A 36 0.40 -5.74 -3.81
C HIS A 36 0.32 -4.67 -4.91
N TYR A 37 -0.08 -3.44 -4.58
CA TYR A 37 -0.14 -2.36 -5.57
C TYR A 37 1.24 -1.97 -6.10
N LYS A 38 2.30 -2.06 -5.29
CA LYS A 38 3.68 -1.85 -5.76
C LYS A 38 4.05 -2.88 -6.84
N ARG A 39 3.71 -4.15 -6.63
CA ARG A 39 3.96 -5.22 -7.60
C ARG A 39 3.21 -4.98 -8.91
N LEU A 40 1.91 -4.67 -8.83
CA LEU A 40 1.09 -4.36 -10.01
C LEU A 40 1.64 -3.15 -10.79
N MET A 41 2.13 -2.11 -10.11
CA MET A 41 2.79 -0.98 -10.78
C MET A 41 4.06 -1.39 -11.52
N HIS A 42 4.87 -2.29 -10.94
CA HIS A 42 6.06 -2.81 -11.62
C HIS A 42 5.70 -3.70 -12.82
N GLU A 43 4.73 -4.61 -12.67
CA GLU A 43 4.26 -5.48 -13.75
C GLU A 43 3.73 -4.64 -14.92
N THR A 44 2.89 -3.64 -14.64
CA THR A 44 2.32 -2.74 -15.66
C THR A 44 3.32 -1.73 -16.24
N ALA A 45 4.50 -1.53 -15.63
CA ALA A 45 5.56 -0.68 -16.18
C ALA A 45 6.49 -1.43 -17.14
N ASN A 46 6.59 -2.75 -17.00
CA ASN A 46 7.44 -3.63 -17.80
C ASN A 46 6.67 -4.39 -18.90
N SER A 47 5.38 -4.08 -19.08
CA SER A 47 4.48 -4.65 -20.08
C SER A 47 4.29 -3.71 -21.27
#